data_AF-A0A1N7LGF6-F1
#
_entry.id   AF-A0A1N7LGF6-F1
#
_cell.length_a   1.000
_cell.length_b   1.000
_cell.length_c   1.000
_cell.angle_alpha   90.00
_cell.angle_beta   90.00
_cell.angle_gamma   90.00
#
_symmetry.space_group_name_H-M   'P 1'
#
loop_
_entity.id
_entity.type
_entity.pdbx_description
1 polymer ?
#
loop_
_entity_poly.entity_id
_entity_poly.type
_entity_poly.pdbx_seq_one_letter_code
_entity_poly.pdbx_strand_id
1 'polypeptide(L)' 'MKEQTNIVNNRKIKTTVSRKIQDDYDLRVTIASEIGMRESALYLAAYRNSKTLENYFFIESFKKHTEWKDEQIFESEIIT' A
#
# COMPACT_ATOMS: atom_id res chain seq x y z
N MET A 1 -10.79 -10.44 -18.31
CA MET A 1 -9.96 -9.71 -17.33
C MET A 1 -10.92 -9.01 -16.39
N LYS A 2 -10.84 -9.25 -15.07
CA LYS A 2 -11.69 -8.53 -14.12
C LYS A 2 -11.25 -7.06 -14.13
N GLU A 3 -12.17 -6.16 -14.45
CA GLU A 3 -11.94 -4.73 -14.26
C GLU A 3 -11.74 -4.49 -12.77
N GLN A 4 -10.48 -4.35 -12.35
CA GLN A 4 -10.17 -3.82 -11.03
C GLN A 4 -10.53 -2.33 -11.07
N THR A 5 -11.72 -1.98 -10.63
CA THR A 5 -12.07 -0.59 -10.35
C THR A 5 -11.05 -0.08 -9.32
N ASN A 6 -10.20 0.88 -9.72
CA ASN A 6 -9.22 1.50 -8.83
C ASN A 6 -9.96 2.36 -7.82
N ILE A 7 -10.42 1.76 -6.71
CA ILE A 7 -10.99 2.48 -5.58
C ILE A 7 -9.82 3.11 -4.83
N VAL A 8 -9.61 4.40 -5.05
CA VAL A 8 -8.56 5.18 -4.39
C VAL A 8 -9.08 5.66 -3.04
N ASN A 9 -8.29 5.45 -1.99
CA ASN A 9 -8.55 6.05 -0.69
C ASN A 9 -8.12 7.53 -0.72
N ASN A 10 -8.96 8.44 -0.24
CA ASN A 10 -8.64 9.87 -0.20
C ASN A 10 -7.59 10.22 0.87
N ARG A 11 -7.21 9.27 1.74
CA ARG A 11 -6.20 9.48 2.77
C ARG A 11 -4.82 9.12 2.27
N LYS A 12 -3.89 10.05 2.47
CA LYS A 12 -2.48 9.85 2.18
C LYS A 12 -1.87 8.83 3.13
N ILE A 13 -1.10 7.89 2.58
CA ILE A 13 -0.37 6.90 3.38
C ILE A 13 0.89 7.52 4.01
N LYS A 14 1.23 7.09 5.23
CA LYS A 14 2.47 7.50 5.90
C LYS A 14 3.68 6.93 5.17
N THR A 15 4.78 7.68 5.17
CA THR A 15 6.08 7.22 4.63
C THR A 15 6.58 5.94 5.31
N THR A 16 6.16 5.65 6.55
CA THR A 16 6.49 4.39 7.25
C THR A 16 5.95 3.16 6.52
N VAL A 17 4.79 3.26 5.86
CA VAL A 17 4.22 2.20 5.02
C VAL A 17 5.14 1.95 3.82
N SER A 18 5.53 3.02 3.12
CA SER A 18 6.46 2.94 1.99
C SER A 18 7.80 2.31 2.37
N ARG A 19 8.36 2.66 3.54
CA ARG A 19 9.60 2.06 4.05
C ARG A 19 9.42 0.58 4.37
N LYS A 20 8.34 0.22 5.08
CA LYS A 20 8.03 -1.18 5.39
C LYS A 20 7.94 -2.04 4.12
N ILE A 21 7.31 -1.52 3.06
CA ILE A 21 7.28 -2.20 1.77
C ILE A 21 8.66 -2.30 1.13
N GLN A 22 9.52 -1.28 1.21
CA GLN A 22 10.88 -1.34 0.64
C GLN A 22 11.76 -2.35 1.37
N ASP A 23 11.68 -2.36 2.71
CA ASP A 23 12.59 -3.13 3.56
C ASP A 23 12.19 -4.62 3.68
N ASP A 24 10.89 -4.93 3.58
CA ASP A 24 10.35 -6.27 3.78
C ASP A 24 10.02 -6.97 2.45
N TYR A 25 10.96 -7.78 1.95
CA TYR A 25 10.82 -8.49 0.68
C TYR A 25 9.64 -9.48 0.70
N ASP A 26 9.51 -10.28 1.76
CA ASP A 26 8.50 -11.34 1.83
C ASP A 26 7.08 -10.77 1.90
N LEU A 27 6.90 -9.72 2.71
CA LEU A 27 5.66 -8.95 2.74
C LEU A 27 5.32 -8.40 1.36
N ARG A 28 6.30 -7.80 0.69
CA ARG A 28 6.11 -7.17 -0.61
C ARG A 28 5.76 -8.19 -1.70
N VAL A 29 6.42 -9.34 -1.74
CA VAL A 29 6.09 -10.44 -2.65
C VAL A 29 4.65 -10.90 -2.43
N THR A 30 4.27 -11.10 -1.16
CA THR A 30 2.93 -11.57 -0.78
C THR A 30 1.85 -10.60 -1.23
N ILE A 31 2.00 -9.31 -0.89
CA ILE A 31 1.04 -8.27 -1.29
C ILE A 31 0.97 -8.15 -2.81
N ALA A 32 2.12 -8.08 -3.50
CA ALA A 32 2.16 -7.95 -4.96
C ALA A 32 1.41 -9.10 -5.65
N SER A 33 1.61 -10.33 -5.16
CA SER A 33 0.89 -11.51 -5.67
C SER A 33 -0.62 -11.41 -5.45
N GLU A 34 -1.07 -10.96 -4.27
CA GLU A 34 -2.51 -10.84 -3.98
C GLU A 34 -3.21 -9.77 -4.84
N ILE A 35 -2.54 -8.64 -5.10
CA ILE A 35 -3.12 -7.54 -5.87
C ILE A 35 -2.91 -7.66 -7.38
N GLY A 36 -2.21 -8.72 -7.83
CA GLY A 36 -1.94 -8.96 -9.26
C GLY A 36 -0.89 -8.02 -9.84
N MET A 37 0.06 -7.55 -9.03
CA MET A 37 1.18 -6.71 -9.44
C MET A 37 2.50 -7.49 -9.44
N ARG A 38 3.48 -7.00 -10.20
CA ARG A 38 4.86 -7.47 -10.04
C ARG A 38 5.45 -6.89 -8.76
N GLU A 39 6.19 -7.68 -8.01
CA GLU A 39 6.90 -7.25 -6.79
C GLU A 39 7.74 -5.99 -7.05
N SER A 40 8.50 -5.96 -8.14
CA SER A 40 9.34 -4.81 -8.50
C SER A 40 8.54 -3.55 -8.81
N ALA A 41 7.32 -3.70 -9.35
CA ALA A 41 6.41 -2.58 -9.55
C ALA A 41 5.89 -2.04 -8.20
N LEU A 42 5.61 -2.92 -7.24
CA LEU A 42 5.23 -2.51 -5.89
C LEU A 42 6.39 -1.84 -5.14
N TYR A 43 7.62 -2.36 -5.29
CA TYR A 43 8.83 -1.72 -4.77
C TYR A 43 9.00 -0.30 -5.32
N LEU A 44 8.90 -0.14 -6.65
CA LEU A 44 9.01 1.18 -7.29
C LEU A 44 7.88 2.13 -6.87
N ALA A 45 6.66 1.63 -6.68
CA ALA A 45 5.55 2.42 -6.15
C ALA A 45 5.87 2.94 -4.74
N ALA A 46 6.42 2.09 -3.87
CA ALA A 46 6.85 2.48 -2.53
C ALA A 46 8.01 3.46 -2.53
N TYR A 47 9.04 3.23 -3.35
CA TYR A 47 10.18 4.13 -3.51
C TYR A 47 9.73 5.55 -3.93
N ARG A 48 8.73 5.63 -4.80
CA ARG A 48 8.20 6.91 -5.33
C ARG A 48 7.10 7.52 -4.47
N ASN A 49 6.67 6.87 -3.38
CA ASN A 49 5.45 7.22 -2.64
C ASN A 49 4.24 7.42 -3.59
N SER A 50 4.06 6.48 -4.52
CA SER A 50 3.01 6.53 -5.54
C SER A 50 1.61 6.40 -4.95
N LYS A 51 0.62 7.07 -5.55
CA LYS A 51 -0.82 6.88 -5.27
C LYS A 51 -1.31 5.45 -5.48
N THR A 52 -0.53 4.60 -6.15
CA THR A 52 -0.80 3.16 -6.21
C THR A 52 -0.91 2.53 -4.83
N LEU A 53 -0.19 3.05 -3.83
CA LEU A 53 -0.28 2.60 -2.44
C LEU A 53 -1.52 3.13 -1.69
N GLU A 54 -2.30 4.03 -2.30
CA GLU A 54 -3.60 4.49 -1.80
C GLU A 54 -4.75 3.62 -2.34
N ASN A 55 -4.43 2.60 -3.15
CA ASN A 55 -5.42 1.66 -3.68
C ASN A 55 -5.99 0.78 -2.54
N TYR A 56 -7.31 0.62 -2.52
CA TYR A 56 -8.03 -0.19 -1.55
C TYR A 56 -7.47 -1.62 -1.40
N PHE A 57 -7.20 -2.31 -2.50
CA PHE A 57 -6.71 -3.69 -2.46
C PHE A 57 -5.31 -3.80 -1.85
N PHE A 58 -4.43 -2.82 -2.13
CA PHE A 58 -3.14 -2.74 -1.47
C PHE A 58 -3.30 -2.53 0.03
N ILE A 59 -4.14 -1.58 0.45
CA ILE A 59 -4.35 -1.24 1.86
C ILE A 59 -4.88 -2.45 2.63
N GLU A 60 -5.90 -3.13 2.11
CA GLU A 60 -6.48 -4.29 2.79
C GLU A 60 -5.51 -5.47 2.88
N SER A 61 -4.75 -5.74 1.82
CA SER A 61 -3.69 -6.75 1.85
C SER A 61 -2.59 -6.38 2.86
N PHE A 62 -2.16 -5.11 2.88
CA PHE A 62 -1.17 -4.63 3.84
C PHE A 62 -1.64 -4.79 5.29
N LYS A 63 -2.88 -4.39 5.60
CA LYS A 63 -3.48 -4.59 6.94
C LYS A 63 -3.51 -6.05 7.33
N LYS A 64 -3.95 -6.92 6.42
CA LYS A 64 -4.07 -8.36 6.65
C LYS A 64 -2.72 -9.00 7.05
N HIS A 65 -1.63 -8.61 6.40
CA HIS A 65 -0.31 -9.23 6.59
C HIS A 65 0.58 -8.54 7.62
N THR A 66 0.19 -7.36 8.12
CA THR A 66 0.97 -6.61 9.12
C THR A 66 0.23 -6.38 10.44
N GLU A 67 -1.08 -6.60 10.45
CA GLU A 67 -1.99 -6.24 11.55
C GLU A 67 -1.98 -4.73 11.88
N TRP A 68 -1.44 -3.89 10.99
CA TRP A 68 -1.44 -2.44 11.18
C TRP A 68 -2.85 -1.87 11.08
N LYS A 69 -3.12 -0.91 11.96
CA LYS A 69 -4.38 -0.16 11.98
C LYS A 69 -4.30 1.10 11.14
N ASP A 70 -5.46 1.67 10.81
CA ASP A 70 -5.58 2.91 10.02
C ASP A 70 -4.69 4.04 10.56
N GLU A 71 -4.61 4.20 11.88
CA GLU A 71 -3.78 5.20 12.55
C GLU A 71 -2.27 5.05 12.29
N GLN A 72 -1.82 3.83 11.96
CA GLN A 72 -0.43 3.53 11.63
C GLN A 72 -0.16 3.67 10.13
N ILE A 73 -1.21 3.53 9.31
CA ILE A 73 -1.14 3.50 7.84
C ILE A 73 -1.32 4.89 7.25
N PHE A 74 -2.27 5.67 7.75
CA PHE A 74 -2.67 6.95 7.15
C PHE A 74 -2.12 8.15 7.91
N GLU A 75 -1.75 9.19 7.18
CA GLU A 75 -1.50 10.50 7.78
C GLU A 75 -2.80 10.99 8.43
N SER A 76 -2.70 11.52 9.65
CA SER A 76 -3.81 12.23 10.28
C SER A 76 -4.13 13.46 9.45
N GLU A 77 -5.38 13.63 9.02
CA GLU A 77 -5.83 14.83 8.32
C GLU A 77 -5.56 16.04 9.22
N ILE A 78 -4.51 16.81 8.91
CA ILE A 78 -4.30 18.11 9.52
C ILE A 78 -5.33 19.01 8.84
N ILE A 79 -6.51 19.14 9.45
CA ILE A 79 -7.45 20.20 9.11
C ILE A 79 -6.74 21.50 9.50
N THR A 80 -6.15 22.16 8.49
CA THR A 80 -5.56 23.50 8.62
C THR A 80 -6.59 24.53 8.20
#